data_AF-A0A7Y3A1E0-F1
#
_entry.id   AF-A0A7Y3A1E0-F1
#
_cell.length_a   1.000
_cell.length_b   1.000
_cell.length_c   1.000
_cell.angle_alpha   90.00
_cell.angle_beta   90.00
_cell.angle_gamma   90.00
#
_symmetry.space_group_name_H-M   'P 1'
#
loop_
_entity.id
_entity.type
_entity.pdbx_description
1 polymer ?
#
loop_
_entity_poly.entity_id
_entity_poly.type
_entity_poly.pdbx_seq_one_letter_code
_entity_poly.pdbx_strand_id
1 'polypeptide(L)'
;MKSITVNADFPDLNEIDNYYPPLSERYKAYDLNPDILGTYQIREFPVEVVVYEQDGIYQMTVPGQGLSAYLLPDDMMNFKSTDGNITMNFKQNEGKVIELSMSLANFGISVTGSKN
;
A
#
# COMPACT_ATOMS: atom_id res chain seq x y z
N MET A 1 -3.35 18.90 14.00
CA MET A 1 -4.10 18.02 13.08
C MET A 1 -3.86 18.51 11.66
N LYS A 2 -3.26 17.72 10.77
CA LYS A 2 -3.02 18.10 9.37
C LYS A 2 -4.16 17.52 8.52
N SER A 3 -4.98 18.38 7.94
CA SER A 3 -6.08 18.02 7.04
C SER A 3 -5.52 17.71 5.65
N ILE A 4 -6.03 16.66 5.01
CA ILE A 4 -5.73 16.34 3.60
C ILE A 4 -6.72 17.12 2.75
N THR A 5 -6.23 18.00 1.89
CA THR A 5 -7.05 18.75 0.93
C THR A 5 -6.77 18.20 -0.46
N VAL A 6 -7.79 17.64 -1.11
CA VAL A 6 -7.75 17.28 -2.53
C VAL A 6 -7.99 18.57 -3.32
N ASN A 7 -7.10 18.90 -4.24
CA ASN A 7 -7.28 20.09 -5.08
C ASN A 7 -8.28 19.74 -6.19
N ALA A 8 -9.48 20.32 -6.14
CA ALA A 8 -10.57 19.99 -7.06
C ALA A 8 -10.52 20.75 -8.39
N ASP A 9 -9.58 21.69 -8.55
CA ASP A 9 -9.58 22.63 -9.67
C ASP A 9 -8.88 22.11 -10.94
N PHE A 10 -8.16 20.97 -10.88
CA PHE A 10 -7.55 20.34 -12.06
C PHE A 10 -7.66 18.80 -11.95
N PRO A 11 -8.51 18.14 -12.75
CA PRO A 11 -8.47 16.70 -12.87
C PRO A 11 -7.24 16.32 -13.71
N ASP A 12 -6.08 16.20 -13.05
CA ASP A 12 -4.96 15.54 -13.68
C ASP A 12 -5.30 14.05 -13.86
N LEU A 13 -5.06 13.53 -15.07
CA LEU A 13 -5.33 12.14 -15.43
C LEU A 13 -4.42 11.16 -14.67
N ASN A 14 -3.37 11.67 -14.03
CA ASN A 14 -2.54 10.94 -13.09
C ASN A 14 -2.99 11.23 -11.65
N GLU A 15 -3.69 10.28 -11.02
CA GLU A 15 -4.23 10.41 -9.65
C GLU A 15 -3.15 10.77 -8.60
N ILE A 16 -1.87 10.52 -8.88
CA ILE A 16 -0.73 10.78 -8.01
C ILE A 16 -0.49 12.29 -7.78
N ASP A 17 -0.70 13.12 -8.82
CA ASP A 17 -0.38 14.57 -8.78
C ASP A 17 -1.46 15.40 -8.08
N ASN A 18 -2.62 14.80 -7.80
CA ASN A 18 -3.74 15.46 -7.11
C ASN A 18 -3.59 15.49 -5.57
N TYR A 19 -2.52 14.95 -5.01
CA TYR A 19 -2.23 14.96 -3.58
C TYR A 19 -1.32 16.14 -3.19
N TYR A 20 -1.78 17.00 -2.26
CA TYR A 20 -0.94 18.03 -1.65
C TYR A 20 -0.64 17.72 -0.16
N PRO A 21 0.65 17.75 0.28
CA PRO A 21 1.84 17.74 -0.57
C PRO A 21 1.93 16.43 -1.41
N PRO A 22 2.77 16.40 -2.47
CA PRO A 22 2.94 15.21 -3.31
C PRO A 22 3.16 13.95 -2.50
N LEU A 23 2.63 12.82 -2.98
CA LEU A 23 2.78 11.50 -2.35
C LEU A 23 4.24 11.20 -1.99
N SER A 24 5.16 11.48 -2.90
CA SER A 24 6.61 11.28 -2.70
C SER A 24 7.18 12.12 -1.55
N GLU A 25 6.66 13.32 -1.27
CA GLU A 25 7.07 14.12 -0.11
C GLU A 25 6.54 13.55 1.20
N ARG A 26 5.34 12.96 1.19
CA ARG A 26 4.82 12.24 2.37
C ARG A 26 5.67 11.03 2.68
N TYR A 27 6.06 10.27 1.65
CA TYR A 27 6.96 9.13 1.79
C TYR A 27 8.30 9.51 2.43
N LYS A 28 8.90 10.65 2.09
CA LYS A 28 10.14 11.16 2.72
C LYS A 28 10.02 11.44 4.23
N ALA A 29 8.80 11.63 4.75
CA ALA A 29 8.58 11.83 6.18
C ALA A 29 8.60 10.51 6.98
N TYR A 30 8.54 9.36 6.29
CA TYR A 30 8.55 8.04 6.91
C TYR A 30 9.86 7.33 6.54
N ASP A 31 10.53 6.76 7.54
CA ASP A 31 11.66 5.85 7.33
C ASP A 31 11.11 4.47 6.95
N LEU A 32 10.61 4.36 5.70
CA LEU A 32 9.91 3.16 5.25
C LEU A 32 10.88 1.98 5.19
N ASN A 33 10.41 0.84 5.70
CA ASN A 33 11.19 -0.38 5.66
C ASN A 33 11.24 -0.94 4.23
N PRO A 34 12.40 -1.00 3.55
CA PRO A 34 12.49 -1.54 2.19
C PRO A 34 12.19 -3.05 2.14
N ASP A 35 12.28 -3.74 3.27
CA ASP A 35 11.91 -5.15 3.36
C ASP A 35 10.38 -5.38 3.29
N ILE A 36 9.58 -4.34 3.11
CA ILE A 36 8.16 -4.48 2.76
C ILE A 36 7.99 -4.89 1.29
N LEU A 37 8.94 -4.52 0.42
CA LEU A 37 8.88 -4.87 -0.99
C LEU A 37 9.06 -6.37 -1.18
N GLY A 38 8.31 -6.93 -2.13
CA GLY A 38 8.37 -8.35 -2.48
C GLY A 38 7.00 -8.96 -2.76
N THR A 39 7.00 -10.28 -2.86
CA THR A 39 5.81 -11.09 -3.14
C THR A 39 5.32 -11.78 -1.87
N TYR A 40 4.02 -11.74 -1.64
CA TYR A 40 3.35 -12.34 -0.50
C TYR A 40 2.35 -13.37 -0.99
N GLN A 41 2.55 -14.63 -0.63
CA GLN A 41 1.59 -15.70 -0.89
C GLN A 41 0.44 -15.57 0.11
N ILE A 42 -0.76 -15.31 -0.40
CA ILE A 42 -1.98 -15.26 0.43
C ILE A 42 -2.35 -16.67 0.85
N ARG A 43 -2.72 -16.85 2.13
CA ARG A 43 -3.00 -18.17 2.72
C ARG A 43 -4.41 -18.63 2.41
N GLU A 44 -5.35 -17.70 2.39
CA GLU A 44 -6.78 -17.98 2.20
C GLU A 44 -7.15 -18.22 0.73
N PHE A 45 -6.31 -17.76 -0.20
CA PHE A 45 -6.55 -17.83 -1.64
C PHE A 45 -5.27 -18.19 -2.39
N PRO A 46 -5.34 -18.95 -3.50
CA PRO A 46 -4.17 -19.30 -4.31
C PRO A 46 -3.74 -18.12 -5.20
N VAL A 47 -3.47 -16.97 -4.58
CA VAL A 47 -3.07 -15.73 -5.22
C VAL A 47 -1.89 -15.11 -4.50
N GLU A 48 -1.15 -14.27 -5.20
CA GLU A 48 -0.03 -13.51 -4.67
C GLU A 48 -0.37 -12.03 -4.63
N VAL A 49 0.10 -11.33 -3.60
CA VAL A 49 0.16 -9.87 -3.57
C VAL A 49 1.61 -9.48 -3.80
N VAL A 50 1.87 -8.64 -4.80
CA VAL A 50 3.19 -8.08 -5.07
C VAL A 50 3.20 -6.63 -4.62
N VAL A 51 4.14 -6.29 -3.75
CA VAL A 51 4.40 -4.92 -3.30
C VAL A 51 5.72 -4.46 -3.92
N TYR A 52 5.68 -3.36 -4.66
CA TYR A 52 6.82 -2.84 -5.42
C TYR A 52 6.90 -1.32 -5.31
N GLU A 53 8.09 -0.77 -5.53
CA GLU A 53 8.32 0.67 -5.57
C GLU A 53 8.34 1.15 -7.02
N GLN A 54 7.64 2.24 -7.30
CA GLN A 54 7.72 2.98 -8.55
C GLN A 54 7.74 4.47 -8.23
N ASP A 55 8.75 5.18 -8.74
CA ASP A 55 8.93 6.63 -8.56
C ASP A 55 8.92 7.08 -7.08
N GLY A 56 9.47 6.27 -6.17
CA GLY A 56 9.51 6.57 -4.74
C GLY A 56 8.21 6.29 -4.00
N ILE A 57 7.23 5.65 -4.63
CA ILE A 57 5.91 5.34 -4.08
C ILE A 57 5.71 3.83 -4.09
N TYR A 58 5.22 3.27 -2.99
CA TYR A 58 4.89 1.85 -2.94
C TYR A 58 3.54 1.61 -3.60
N GLN A 59 3.47 0.57 -4.41
CA GLN A 59 2.27 0.07 -5.06
C GLN A 59 2.08 -1.40 -4.72
N MET A 60 0.82 -1.84 -4.74
CA MET A 60 0.48 -3.24 -4.68
C MET A 60 -0.21 -3.68 -5.97
N THR A 61 -0.02 -4.94 -6.36
CA THR A 61 -0.84 -5.60 -7.36
C THR A 61 -1.15 -7.05 -6.97
N VAL A 62 -2.30 -7.56 -7.41
CA VAL A 62 -2.63 -8.99 -7.40
C VAL A 62 -2.61 -9.47 -8.85
N PRO A 63 -1.50 -10.08 -9.30
CA PRO A 63 -1.38 -10.57 -10.67
C PRO A 63 -2.54 -11.51 -11.03
N GLY A 64 -3.06 -11.35 -12.25
CA GLY A 64 -4.19 -12.16 -12.75
C GLY A 64 -5.57 -11.71 -12.31
N GLN A 65 -5.70 -10.90 -11.24
CA GLN A 65 -7.00 -10.40 -10.73
C GLN A 65 -7.30 -8.95 -11.12
N GLY A 66 -6.34 -8.25 -11.75
CA GLY A 66 -6.50 -6.86 -12.19
C GLY A 66 -6.59 -5.84 -11.04
N LEU A 67 -6.31 -6.26 -9.80
CA LEU A 67 -6.29 -5.38 -8.65
C LEU A 67 -4.91 -4.72 -8.55
N SER A 68 -4.89 -3.39 -8.53
CA SER A 68 -3.69 -2.58 -8.28
C SER A 68 -4.06 -1.35 -7.47
N ALA A 69 -3.19 -0.94 -6.55
CA ALA A 69 -3.41 0.27 -5.76
C ALA A 69 -2.08 0.93 -5.38
N TYR A 70 -2.08 2.26 -5.38
CA TYR A 70 -1.04 3.06 -4.73
C TYR A 70 -1.22 2.96 -3.22
N LEU A 71 -0.13 2.80 -2.50
CA LEU A 71 -0.12 2.75 -1.06
C LEU A 71 0.20 4.13 -0.47
N LEU A 72 -0.38 4.40 0.68
CA LEU A 72 -0.16 5.56 1.53
C LEU A 72 0.29 5.03 2.88
N PRO A 73 1.49 5.38 3.36
CA PRO A 73 1.94 4.97 4.67
C PRO A 73 1.15 5.71 5.74
N ASP A 74 0.56 4.96 6.67
CA ASP A 74 0.09 5.50 7.95
C ASP A 74 1.26 5.50 8.96
N ASP A 75 2.11 4.47 8.91
CA ASP A 75 3.41 4.39 9.58
C ASP A 75 4.41 3.50 8.80
N MET A 76 5.52 3.10 9.44
CA MET A 76 6.57 2.28 8.80
C MET A 76 6.10 0.90 8.32
N MET A 77 5.07 0.33 8.94
CA MET A 77 4.58 -1.04 8.72
C MET A 77 3.08 -1.10 8.37
N ASN A 78 2.41 0.04 8.32
CA ASN A 78 0.99 0.15 8.04
C ASN A 78 0.74 1.05 6.84
N PHE A 79 -0.05 0.55 5.91
CA PHE A 79 -0.37 1.22 4.66
C PHE A 79 -1.85 1.14 4.38
N LYS A 80 -2.35 2.12 3.65
CA LYS A 80 -3.68 2.11 3.06
C LYS A 80 -3.61 2.49 1.60
N SER A 81 -4.59 2.08 0.83
CA SER A 81 -4.75 2.53 -0.55
C SER A 81 -5.14 4.02 -0.61
N THR A 82 -4.87 4.66 -1.74
CA THR A 82 -5.25 6.05 -2.03
C THR A 82 -6.76 6.30 -1.96
N ASP A 83 -7.56 5.28 -2.28
CA ASP A 83 -9.03 5.31 -2.20
C ASP A 83 -9.58 4.87 -0.83
N GLY A 84 -8.71 4.40 0.08
CA GLY A 84 -9.06 3.94 1.43
C GLY A 84 -9.72 2.57 1.51
N ASN A 85 -9.85 1.84 0.40
CA ASN A 85 -10.60 0.57 0.36
C ASN A 85 -9.77 -0.65 0.77
N ILE A 86 -8.46 -0.52 0.69
CA ILE A 86 -7.46 -1.52 1.07
C ILE A 86 -6.64 -0.99 2.24
N THR A 87 -6.50 -1.80 3.29
CA THR A 87 -5.52 -1.58 4.35
C THR A 87 -4.56 -2.76 4.42
N MET A 88 -3.29 -2.49 4.71
CA MET A 88 -2.21 -3.46 4.77
C MET A 88 -1.40 -3.23 6.05
N ASN A 89 -1.17 -4.30 6.81
CA ASN A 89 -0.33 -4.32 7.99
C ASN A 89 0.74 -5.39 7.81
N PHE A 90 2.00 -4.99 7.96
CA PHE A 90 3.14 -5.88 7.85
C PHE A 90 3.66 -6.24 9.24
N LYS A 91 4.02 -7.51 9.45
CA LYS A 91 4.70 -7.95 10.68
C LYS A 91 6.15 -8.30 10.41
N GLN A 92 7.00 -7.92 11.36
CA GLN A 92 8.43 -8.16 11.34
C GLN A 92 8.83 -9.14 12.43
N ASN A 93 9.81 -10.00 12.14
CA ASN A 93 10.52 -10.81 13.11
C ASN A 93 12.03 -10.68 12.86
N GLU A 94 12.81 -10.39 13.91
CA GLU A 94 14.27 -10.19 13.85
C GLU A 94 14.73 -9.23 12.73
N GLY A 95 13.99 -8.14 12.51
CA GLY A 95 14.32 -7.17 11.48
C GLY A 95 13.87 -7.56 10.06
N LYS A 96 13.18 -8.69 9.87
CA LYS A 96 12.65 -9.13 8.58
C LYS A 96 11.13 -9.18 8.55
N VAL A 97 10.51 -8.63 7.51
CA VAL A 97 9.08 -8.71 7.25
C VAL A 97 8.74 -10.13 6.84
N ILE A 98 7.83 -10.75 7.59
CA ILE A 98 7.47 -12.17 7.42
C ILE A 98 6.01 -12.38 7.03
N GLU A 99 5.15 -11.40 7.32
CA GLU A 99 3.71 -11.53 7.15
C GLU A 99 3.07 -10.22 6.69
N LEU A 100 2.07 -10.34 5.83
CA LEU A 100 1.14 -9.31 5.39
C LEU A 100 -0.25 -9.65 5.91
N SER A 101 -0.94 -8.72 6.54
CA SER A 101 -2.39 -8.75 6.76
C SER A 101 -3.03 -7.69 5.87
N MET A 102 -4.01 -8.06 5.06
CA MET A 102 -4.69 -7.14 4.14
C MET A 102 -6.20 -7.20 4.38
N SER A 103 -6.85 -6.04 4.42
CA SER A 103 -8.32 -5.93 4.49
C SER A 103 -8.86 -5.12 3.33
N LEU A 104 -9.91 -5.65 2.71
CA LEU A 104 -10.64 -5.09 1.58
C LEU A 104 -12.02 -4.66 2.06
N ALA A 105 -12.15 -3.40 2.49
CA ALA A 105 -13.34 -2.87 3.14
C ALA A 105 -14.61 -3.04 2.29
N ASN A 106 -14.52 -2.77 0.98
CA ASN A 106 -15.64 -2.88 0.05
C ASN A 106 -16.16 -4.31 -0.14
N PHE A 107 -15.34 -5.31 0.18
CA PHE A 107 -15.68 -6.72 0.01
C PHE A 107 -15.92 -7.42 1.36
N GLY A 108 -15.61 -6.78 2.49
CA GLY A 108 -15.67 -7.41 3.81
C GLY A 108 -14.68 -8.57 3.97
N ILE A 109 -13.60 -8.59 3.18
CA ILE A 109 -12.62 -9.67 3.14
C ILE A 109 -11.37 -9.24 3.92
N SER A 110 -10.86 -10.12 4.78
CA SER A 110 -9.53 -10.00 5.39
C SER A 110 -8.71 -11.23 5.06
N VAL A 111 -7.45 -11.03 4.68
CA VAL A 111 -6.53 -12.10 4.29
C VAL A 111 -5.18 -11.92 4.96
N THR A 112 -4.45 -13.01 5.08
CA THR A 112 -3.09 -13.04 5.57
C THR A 112 -2.17 -13.70 4.55
N GLY A 113 -0.97 -13.17 4.38
CA GLY A 113 0.03 -13.68 3.47
C GLY A 113 1.38 -13.81 4.14
N SER A 114 2.16 -14.79 3.69
CA SER A 114 3.56 -14.93 4.10
C SER A 114 4.45 -14.37 3.00
N LYS A 115 5.55 -13.70 3.37
CA LYS A 115 6.55 -13.25 2.40
C LYS A 115 7.25 -14.47 1.78
N ASN A 116 7.36 -14.50 0.46
CA ASN A 116 8.10 -15.53 -0.29
C ASN A 116 9.62 -15.29 -0.24
#